data_AF-A0A8T2WSB9-F1
#
_entry.id   AF-A0A8T2WSB9-F1
#
_cell.length_a   1.000
_cell.length_b   1.000
_cell.length_c   1.000
_cell.angle_alpha   90.00
_cell.angle_beta   90.00
_cell.angle_gamma   90.00
#
_symmetry.space_group_name_H-M   'P 1'
#
loop_
_entity.id
_entity.type
_entity.pdbx_description
1 polymer ?
#
loop_
_entity_poly.entity_id
_entity_poly.type
_entity_poly.pdbx_seq_one_letter_code
_entity_poly.pdbx_strand_id
1 'polypeptide(L)'
;MARSNNFLFTMLLFLGIVLIVSPILAIENDDESIAAEYIDDENIAASPESSTEILPGFLKNCANTISKVVGDKFFNYIFEDENNLDYDTCSEVTGFGKECHGALVKYVAEGPMFKADYDFYLKKGVDLYNICLSVFMG
;
A
#
# COMPACT_ATOMS: atom_id res chain seq x y z
N MET A 1 -27.84 42.28 -18.56
CA MET A 1 -27.09 41.04 -18.30
C MET A 1 -26.29 41.27 -17.02
N ALA A 2 -26.77 40.80 -15.88
CA ALA A 2 -26.17 41.08 -14.57
C ALA A 2 -25.17 39.97 -14.19
N ARG A 3 -23.94 40.36 -13.84
CA ARG A 3 -22.85 39.46 -13.43
C ARG A 3 -22.85 39.38 -11.90
N SER A 4 -23.10 38.20 -11.37
CA SER A 4 -23.18 37.92 -9.92
C SER A 4 -21.77 37.81 -9.32
N ASN A 5 -21.55 38.55 -8.22
CA ASN A 5 -20.35 38.54 -7.38
C ASN A 5 -20.56 37.57 -6.21
N ASN A 6 -19.72 36.54 -6.07
CA ASN A 6 -19.71 35.62 -4.92
C ASN A 6 -18.28 35.39 -4.42
N PHE A 7 -17.66 36.41 -3.85
CA PHE A 7 -16.33 36.31 -3.22
C PHE A 7 -16.33 37.15 -1.93
N LEU A 8 -17.10 36.76 -0.91
CA LEU A 8 -17.07 37.51 0.36
C LEU A 8 -17.45 36.76 1.65
N PHE A 9 -17.79 35.46 1.67
CA PHE A 9 -18.47 34.92 2.87
C PHE A 9 -17.89 33.69 3.57
N THR A 10 -16.73 33.17 3.21
CA THR A 10 -16.17 31.94 3.84
C THR A 10 -14.88 32.15 4.62
N MET A 11 -14.69 33.34 5.20
CA MET A 11 -13.52 33.69 6.00
C MET A 11 -13.98 34.40 7.27
N LEU A 12 -14.47 33.64 8.28
CA LEU A 12 -14.55 34.00 9.71
C LEU A 12 -15.54 33.06 10.44
N LEU A 13 -15.03 32.13 11.27
CA LEU A 13 -15.68 31.42 12.41
C LEU A 13 -14.83 30.14 12.67
N PHE A 14 -14.17 29.86 13.79
CA PHE A 14 -14.24 30.35 15.15
C PHE A 14 -12.85 30.24 15.81
N LEU A 15 -12.49 31.30 16.52
CA LEU A 15 -11.42 31.37 17.51
C LEU A 15 -11.97 30.92 18.87
N GLY A 16 -11.17 30.16 19.62
CA GLY A 16 -11.22 30.15 21.08
C GLY A 16 -11.63 28.83 21.72
N ILE A 17 -10.66 28.08 22.22
CA ILE A 17 -10.87 27.20 23.37
C ILE A 17 -9.92 27.67 24.48
N VAL A 18 -10.55 28.00 25.60
CA VAL A 18 -9.99 28.59 26.82
C VAL A 18 -9.18 27.53 27.58
N LEU A 19 -7.94 27.86 27.94
CA LEU A 19 -7.11 27.06 28.84
C LEU A 19 -7.65 27.16 30.27
N ILE A 20 -8.16 26.05 30.81
CA ILE A 20 -8.43 25.90 32.24
C ILE A 20 -7.23 25.27 32.94
N VAL A 21 -6.82 25.91 34.03
CA VAL A 21 -5.63 25.64 34.83
C VAL A 21 -6.08 25.07 36.19
N SER A 22 -5.43 23.95 36.60
CA SER A 22 -5.22 23.45 37.97
C SER A 22 -6.40 22.84 38.76
N PRO A 23 -6.16 22.00 39.81
CA PRO A 23 -4.91 21.82 40.57
C PRO A 23 -4.40 20.36 40.77
N ILE A 24 -3.14 20.31 41.18
CA ILE A 24 -2.37 19.18 41.69
C ILE A 24 -3.06 18.59 42.93
N LEU A 25 -3.26 17.27 42.95
CA LEU A 25 -3.54 16.50 44.16
C LEU A 25 -2.35 15.59 44.44
N ALA A 26 -1.69 15.86 45.57
CA ALA A 26 -0.67 15.00 46.13
C ALA A 26 -1.31 13.66 46.52
N ILE A 27 -0.67 12.55 46.15
CA ILE A 27 -0.98 11.22 46.67
C ILE A 27 0.29 10.73 47.35
N GLU A 28 0.19 10.58 48.67
CA GLU A 28 1.17 9.93 49.53
C GLU A 28 1.22 8.44 49.19
N ASN A 29 2.43 7.89 49.09
CA ASN A 29 2.64 6.45 48.99
C ASN A 29 2.29 5.82 50.33
N ASP A 30 1.48 4.77 50.31
CA ASP A 30 1.57 3.68 51.27
C ASP A 30 1.21 2.35 50.59
N ASP A 31 1.86 1.33 51.13
CA ASP A 31 2.20 0.01 50.60
C ASP A 31 1.00 -0.97 50.49
N GLU A 32 1.30 -2.13 49.91
CA GLU A 32 0.73 -3.44 50.31
C GLU A 32 -0.43 -4.05 49.48
N SER A 33 0.01 -4.78 48.44
CA SER A 33 -0.24 -6.22 48.28
C SER A 33 -1.48 -6.76 47.51
N ILE A 34 -1.13 -7.70 46.62
CA ILE A 34 -1.86 -8.88 46.11
C ILE A 34 -2.98 -8.69 45.05
N ALA A 35 -2.53 -8.89 43.81
CA ALA A 35 -3.10 -9.73 42.75
C ALA A 35 -4.58 -9.56 42.36
N ALA A 36 -4.79 -8.89 41.23
CA ALA A 36 -5.74 -9.30 40.20
C ALA A 36 -5.35 -8.65 38.86
N GLU A 37 -5.17 -9.48 37.83
CA GLU A 37 -5.58 -9.23 36.44
C GLU A 37 -5.35 -7.81 35.88
N TYR A 38 -4.18 -7.59 35.27
CA TYR A 38 -4.01 -6.47 34.34
C TYR A 38 -4.48 -6.92 32.95
N ILE A 39 -5.71 -6.54 32.61
CA ILE A 39 -6.03 -6.16 31.23
C ILE A 39 -5.48 -4.74 31.11
N ASP A 40 -4.30 -4.61 30.53
CA ASP A 40 -3.67 -3.35 30.20
C ASP A 40 -4.39 -2.71 29.01
N ASP A 41 -5.11 -1.64 29.37
CA ASP A 41 -5.30 -0.38 28.66
C ASP A 41 -5.11 -0.37 27.12
N GLU A 42 -6.21 0.01 26.48
CA GLU A 42 -6.22 1.22 25.66
C GLU A 42 -5.06 1.37 24.66
N ASN A 43 -5.02 0.48 23.68
CA ASN A 43 -4.96 0.98 22.31
C ASN A 43 -6.33 0.73 21.70
N ILE A 44 -7.19 1.75 21.73
CA ILE A 44 -8.24 1.87 20.72
C ILE A 44 -7.47 1.97 19.40
N ALA A 45 -7.23 0.79 18.80
CA ALA A 45 -6.66 0.67 17.48
C ALA A 45 -7.49 1.59 16.59
N ALA A 46 -6.82 2.61 16.05
CA ALA A 46 -7.37 3.38 14.97
C ALA A 46 -8.00 2.38 13.99
N SER A 47 -9.32 2.54 13.80
CA SER A 47 -10.11 1.77 12.84
C SER A 47 -9.28 1.57 11.57
N PRO A 48 -9.18 0.35 11.01
CA PRO A 48 -8.29 0.06 9.89
C PRO A 48 -8.87 0.62 8.58
N GLU A 49 -9.13 1.92 8.52
CA GLU A 49 -9.43 2.66 7.29
C GLU A 49 -8.23 2.67 6.34
N SER A 50 -7.07 2.19 6.78
CA SER A 50 -5.83 2.23 5.99
C SER A 50 -5.61 0.99 5.13
N SER A 51 -6.10 -0.20 5.50
CA SER A 51 -5.72 -1.45 4.81
C SER A 51 -6.19 -1.53 3.35
N THR A 52 -7.35 -0.95 3.05
CA THR A 52 -7.95 -0.95 1.70
C THR A 52 -7.41 0.16 0.81
N GLU A 53 -6.86 1.26 1.36
CA GLU A 53 -6.20 2.32 0.58
C GLU A 53 -4.70 2.08 0.39
N ILE A 54 -4.05 1.37 1.33
CA ILE A 54 -2.64 1.00 1.24
C ILE A 54 -2.38 0.14 0.01
N LEU A 55 -3.24 -0.85 -0.28
CA LEU A 55 -3.01 -1.78 -1.39
C LEU A 55 -3.09 -1.08 -2.77
N PRO A 56 -4.12 -0.27 -3.10
CA PRO A 56 -4.13 0.53 -4.32
C PRO A 56 -2.96 1.50 -4.43
N GLY A 57 -2.57 2.16 -3.34
CA GLY A 57 -1.42 3.07 -3.31
C GLY A 57 -0.10 2.35 -3.58
N PHE A 58 0.10 1.20 -2.94
CA PHE A 58 1.27 0.34 -3.13
C PHE A 58 1.37 -0.17 -4.57
N LEU A 59 0.28 -0.73 -5.12
CA LEU A 59 0.24 -1.22 -6.50
C LEU A 59 0.51 -0.09 -7.51
N LYS A 60 -0.04 1.11 -7.27
CA LYS A 60 0.26 2.30 -8.07
C LYS A 60 1.74 2.65 -8.04
N ASN A 61 2.38 2.60 -6.87
CA ASN A 61 3.81 2.86 -6.74
C ASN A 61 4.63 1.80 -7.48
N CYS A 62 4.27 0.53 -7.37
CA CYS A 62 4.89 -0.57 -8.12
C CYS A 62 4.72 -0.43 -9.64
N ALA A 63 3.57 0.06 -10.11
CA ALA A 63 3.34 0.28 -11.54
C ALA A 63 4.14 1.48 -12.08
N ASN A 64 4.42 2.49 -11.25
CA ASN A 64 5.16 3.67 -11.67
C ASN A 64 6.68 3.44 -11.82
N THR A 65 7.19 2.32 -11.32
CA THR A 65 8.62 1.97 -11.41
C THR A 65 9.01 1.23 -12.69
N ILE A 66 8.02 0.83 -13.51
CA ILE A 66 8.27 0.15 -14.80
C ILE A 66 7.82 1.03 -15.96
N SER A 67 8.53 0.97 -17.08
CA SER A 67 8.06 1.60 -18.30
C SER A 67 6.81 0.88 -18.84
N LYS A 68 5.98 1.59 -19.61
CA LYS A 68 4.81 0.97 -20.25
C LYS A 68 5.22 -0.21 -21.14
N VAL A 69 6.31 -0.07 -21.90
CA VAL A 69 6.78 -1.11 -22.82
C VAL A 69 7.17 -2.38 -22.06
N VAL A 70 7.89 -2.23 -20.94
CA VAL A 70 8.22 -3.37 -20.08
C VAL A 70 6.99 -3.94 -19.41
N GLY A 71 6.06 -3.09 -18.95
CA GLY A 71 4.77 -3.53 -18.40
C GLY A 71 3.95 -4.38 -19.38
N ASP A 72 3.87 -3.98 -20.65
CA ASP A 72 3.19 -4.74 -21.70
C ASP A 72 3.89 -6.11 -21.91
N LYS A 73 5.22 -6.16 -22.05
CA LYS A 73 5.97 -7.43 -22.20
C LYS A 73 5.84 -8.35 -20.99
N PHE A 74 5.94 -7.79 -19.79
CA PHE A 74 5.73 -8.48 -18.53
C PHE A 74 4.33 -9.11 -18.48
N PHE A 75 3.30 -8.34 -18.85
CA PHE A 75 1.93 -8.80 -18.89
C PHE A 75 1.78 -9.93 -19.91
N ASN A 76 2.24 -9.73 -21.14
CA ASN A 76 2.09 -10.71 -22.21
C ASN A 76 2.83 -12.02 -21.88
N TYR A 77 4.00 -11.94 -21.25
CA TYR A 77 4.75 -13.12 -20.83
C TYR A 77 3.97 -13.98 -19.84
N ILE A 78 3.39 -13.36 -18.82
CA ILE A 78 2.67 -14.08 -17.77
C ILE A 78 1.29 -14.52 -18.28
N PHE A 79 0.55 -13.62 -18.94
CA PHE A 79 -0.89 -13.76 -19.17
C PHE A 79 -1.29 -14.09 -20.62
N GLU A 80 -0.42 -13.90 -21.61
CA GLU A 80 -0.76 -14.07 -23.05
C GLU A 80 0.18 -15.03 -23.81
N ASP A 81 0.93 -15.87 -23.10
CA ASP A 81 1.83 -16.90 -23.66
C ASP A 81 2.90 -16.37 -24.66
N GLU A 82 3.27 -15.09 -24.55
CA GLU A 82 4.33 -14.49 -25.35
C GLU A 82 5.70 -14.57 -24.66
N ASN A 83 6.64 -15.35 -25.21
CA ASN A 83 7.95 -15.56 -24.58
C ASN A 83 9.04 -14.62 -25.10
N ASN A 84 8.77 -13.30 -25.15
CA ASN A 84 9.73 -12.30 -25.59
C ASN A 84 10.28 -11.49 -24.41
N LEU A 85 11.46 -11.89 -23.92
CA LEU A 85 12.21 -11.16 -22.90
C LEU A 85 13.59 -10.80 -23.44
N ASP A 86 13.93 -9.51 -23.37
CA ASP A 86 15.28 -9.02 -23.60
C ASP A 86 15.92 -8.55 -22.29
N TYR A 87 17.21 -8.25 -22.36
CA TYR A 87 17.99 -7.80 -21.22
C TYR A 87 17.40 -6.55 -20.57
N ASP A 88 17.00 -5.56 -21.36
CA ASP A 88 16.44 -4.30 -20.85
C ASP A 88 15.13 -4.54 -20.08
N THR A 89 14.26 -5.40 -20.62
CA THR A 89 13.03 -5.85 -19.95
C THR A 89 13.36 -6.51 -18.61
N CYS A 90 14.35 -7.40 -18.57
CA CYS A 90 14.72 -8.07 -17.34
C CYS A 90 15.42 -7.16 -16.32
N SER A 91 16.18 -6.16 -16.78
CA SER A 91 16.79 -5.15 -15.92
C SER A 91 15.71 -4.30 -15.24
N GLU A 92 14.69 -3.86 -15.97
CA GLU A 92 13.56 -3.14 -15.37
C GLU A 92 12.76 -4.04 -14.43
N VAL A 93 12.44 -5.28 -14.85
CA VAL A 93 11.64 -6.22 -14.03
C VAL A 93 12.31 -6.55 -12.70
N THR A 94 13.62 -6.75 -12.69
CA THR A 94 14.35 -6.98 -11.44
C THR A 94 14.53 -5.71 -10.61
N GLY A 95 14.68 -4.57 -11.27
CA GLY A 95 14.93 -3.27 -10.66
C GLY A 95 13.81 -2.75 -9.76
N PHE A 96 12.54 -3.06 -10.06
CA PHE A 96 11.42 -2.65 -9.20
C PHE A 96 11.14 -3.60 -8.04
N GLY A 97 11.86 -4.73 -7.97
CA GLY A 97 11.91 -5.60 -6.80
C GLY A 97 10.85 -6.71 -6.76
N LYS A 98 11.22 -7.81 -6.10
CA LYS A 98 10.42 -9.04 -6.01
C LYS A 98 9.03 -8.82 -5.41
N GLU A 99 8.94 -7.93 -4.42
CA GLU A 99 7.68 -7.65 -3.72
C GLU A 99 6.67 -6.98 -4.65
N CYS A 100 7.07 -5.90 -5.32
CA CYS A 100 6.22 -5.23 -6.29
C CYS A 100 5.85 -6.15 -7.45
N HIS A 101 6.82 -6.95 -7.94
CA HIS A 101 6.55 -7.92 -8.99
C HIS A 101 5.46 -8.91 -8.58
N GLY A 102 5.62 -9.54 -7.42
CA GLY A 102 4.63 -10.50 -6.90
C GLY A 102 3.26 -9.85 -6.68
N ALA A 103 3.23 -8.61 -6.19
CA ALA A 103 1.99 -7.88 -5.94
C ALA A 103 1.22 -7.54 -7.22
N LEU A 104 1.91 -7.07 -8.27
CA LEU A 104 1.29 -6.79 -9.57
C LEU A 104 0.75 -8.07 -10.20
N VAL A 105 1.53 -9.16 -10.20
CA VAL A 105 1.06 -10.47 -10.71
C VAL A 105 -0.17 -10.93 -9.98
N LYS A 106 -0.15 -10.90 -8.64
CA LYS A 106 -1.29 -11.30 -7.81
C LYS A 106 -2.53 -10.46 -8.12
N TYR A 107 -2.38 -9.14 -8.18
CA TYR A 107 -3.49 -8.23 -8.47
C TYR A 107 -4.15 -8.52 -9.82
N VAL A 108 -3.35 -8.72 -10.87
CA VAL A 108 -3.87 -9.07 -12.20
C VAL A 108 -4.52 -10.46 -12.17
N ALA A 109 -3.89 -11.45 -11.54
CA ALA A 109 -4.40 -12.82 -11.45
C ALA A 109 -5.71 -12.93 -10.66
N GLU A 110 -5.97 -12.04 -9.71
CA GLU A 110 -7.26 -11.95 -9.00
C GLU A 110 -8.41 -11.42 -9.89
N GLY A 111 -8.08 -10.84 -11.05
CA GLY A 111 -9.03 -10.35 -12.03
C GLY A 111 -9.90 -11.47 -12.64
N PRO A 112 -11.13 -11.17 -13.05
CA PRO A 112 -12.12 -12.17 -13.48
C PRO A 112 -11.66 -13.00 -14.68
N MET A 113 -10.75 -12.47 -15.50
CA MET A 113 -10.20 -13.16 -16.66
C MET A 113 -9.22 -14.28 -16.30
N PHE A 114 -8.48 -14.13 -15.19
CA PHE A 114 -7.34 -14.98 -14.85
C PHE A 114 -7.54 -15.80 -13.57
N LYS A 115 -8.55 -15.45 -12.77
CA LYS A 115 -8.80 -16.04 -11.46
C LYS A 115 -9.00 -17.56 -11.47
N ALA A 116 -9.52 -18.12 -12.55
CA ALA A 116 -9.69 -19.57 -12.67
C ALA A 116 -8.36 -20.34 -12.60
N ASP A 117 -7.28 -19.72 -13.11
CA ASP A 117 -5.94 -20.29 -13.20
C ASP A 117 -4.94 -19.49 -12.34
N TYR A 118 -5.41 -18.94 -11.22
CA TYR A 118 -4.64 -18.04 -10.35
C TYR A 118 -3.26 -18.59 -9.97
N ASP A 119 -3.19 -19.84 -9.50
CA ASP A 119 -1.92 -20.47 -9.08
C ASP A 119 -0.95 -20.67 -10.25
N PHE A 120 -1.48 -20.91 -11.45
CA PHE A 120 -0.66 -21.01 -12.67
C PHE A 120 0.00 -19.67 -13.00
N TYR A 121 -0.74 -18.57 -12.94
CA TYR A 121 -0.19 -17.24 -13.18
C TYR A 121 0.77 -16.77 -12.09
N LEU A 122 0.51 -17.09 -10.82
CA LEU A 122 1.48 -16.86 -9.75
C LEU A 122 2.80 -17.59 -10.01
N LYS A 123 2.72 -18.86 -10.43
CA LYS A 123 3.92 -19.63 -10.78
C LYS A 123 4.66 -19.02 -11.97
N LYS A 124 3.96 -18.67 -13.06
CA LYS A 124 4.58 -17.96 -14.22
C LYS A 124 5.23 -16.65 -13.79
N GLY A 125 4.62 -15.90 -12.87
CA GLY A 125 5.21 -14.70 -12.29
C GLY A 125 6.53 -14.99 -11.56
N VAL A 126 6.55 -15.97 -10.67
CA VAL A 126 7.79 -16.37 -9.97
C VAL A 126 8.87 -16.81 -10.95
N ASP A 127 8.50 -17.62 -11.95
CA ASP A 127 9.42 -18.11 -12.97
C ASP A 127 10.02 -16.95 -13.78
N LEU A 128 9.20 -15.99 -14.22
CA LEU A 128 9.67 -14.79 -14.93
C LEU A 128 10.69 -14.01 -14.10
N TYR A 129 10.41 -13.76 -12.82
CA TYR A 129 11.33 -13.01 -11.96
C TYR A 129 12.68 -13.71 -11.82
N ASN A 130 12.67 -15.03 -11.65
CA ASN A 130 13.89 -15.83 -11.54
C ASN A 130 14.69 -15.87 -12.85
N ILE A 131 14.00 -15.94 -14.00
CA ILE A 131 14.64 -15.82 -15.32
C ILE A 131 15.31 -14.46 -15.45
N CYS A 132 14.63 -13.38 -15.09
CA CYS A 132 15.23 -12.06 -15.21
C CYS A 132 16.36 -11.81 -14.22
N LEU A 133 16.30 -12.38 -13.00
CA LEU A 133 17.43 -12.37 -12.07
C LEU A 133 18.65 -13.08 -12.65
N SER A 134 18.48 -14.24 -13.32
CA SER A 134 19.60 -14.97 -13.90
C SER A 134 20.20 -14.26 -15.11
N VAL A 135 19.38 -13.57 -15.91
CA VAL A 135 19.84 -12.74 -17.03
C VAL A 135 20.59 -11.50 -16.54
N PHE A 136 20.17 -10.90 -15.43
CA PHE A 136 20.76 -9.66 -14.90
C PHE A 136 22.01 -9.90 -14.06
N MET A 137 22.09 -11.01 -13.32
CA MET A 137 23.24 -11.37 -12.48
C MET A 137 24.27 -12.28 -13.17
N GLY A 138 23.96 -12.75 -14.39
CA GLY A 138 24.77 -13.68 -15.18
C GLY A 138 25.82 -13.03 -16.07
#